data_AF-A0A9E5TTZ5-F1
#
_entry.id   AF-A0A9E5TTZ5-F1
#
_cell.length_a   1.000
_cell.length_b   1.000
_cell.length_c   1.000
_cell.angle_alpha   90.00
_cell.angle_beta   90.00
_cell.angle_gamma   90.00
#
_symmetry.space_group_name_H-M   'P 1'
#
loop_
_entity.id
_entity.type
_entity.pdbx_description
1 polymer ?
#
loop_
_entity_poly.entity_id
_entity_poly.type
_entity_poly.pdbx_seq_one_letter_code
_entity_poly.pdbx_strand_id
1 'polypeptide(L)'
;SKVPGLQMELRDVEMDFPYESAFPAASPEAYERLLLAIMAGQSALFTRRDEVELAWEFAGAILDAWEAMPPRDFPNYRPGTW
;
A
#
# COMPACT_ATOMS: atom_id res chain seq x y z
N SER A 1 -11.63 -3.70 23.64
CA SER A 1 -12.87 -4.39 24.04
C SER A 1 -12.98 -4.46 25.56
N LYS A 2 -14.21 -4.51 26.10
CA LYS A 2 -14.44 -4.80 27.52
C LYS A 2 -13.97 -6.22 27.81
N VAL A 3 -13.11 -6.39 28.82
CA VAL A 3 -12.74 -7.71 29.29
C VAL A 3 -13.97 -8.36 29.94
N PRO A 4 -14.39 -9.57 29.52
CA PRO A 4 -15.46 -10.29 30.20
C PRO A 4 -15.09 -10.53 31.67
N GLY A 5 -15.82 -9.92 32.60
CA GLY A 5 -15.53 -9.96 34.03
C GLY A 5 -16.37 -8.97 34.85
N LEU A 6 -16.27 -9.06 36.18
CA LEU A 6 -16.95 -8.20 37.16
C LEU A 6 -16.34 -6.79 37.27
N GLN A 7 -15.09 -6.63 36.82
CA GLN A 7 -14.37 -5.36 36.82
C GLN A 7 -14.38 -4.75 35.42
N MET A 8 -14.54 -3.43 35.34
CA MET A 8 -14.55 -2.72 34.07
C MET A 8 -13.12 -2.40 33.63
N GLU A 9 -12.46 -3.39 33.02
CA GLU A 9 -11.16 -3.22 32.38
C GLU A 9 -11.31 -3.20 30.86
N LEU A 10 -10.64 -2.24 30.22
CA LEU A 10 -10.52 -2.15 28.77
C LEU A 10 -9.17 -2.71 28.35
N ARG A 11 -9.17 -3.56 27.31
CA ARG A 11 -7.95 -4.03 26.64
C ARG A 11 -8.05 -3.80 25.15
N ASP A 12 -6.91 -3.55 24.52
CA ASP A 12 -6.82 -3.56 23.06
C ASP A 12 -7.14 -4.96 22.55
N VAL A 13 -7.98 -5.02 21.52
CA VAL A 13 -8.32 -6.26 20.83
C VAL A 13 -8.07 -5.98 19.36
N GLU A 14 -7.27 -6.85 18.77
CA GLU A 14 -6.98 -6.85 17.35
C GLU A 14 -7.99 -7.75 16.64
N MET A 15 -8.61 -7.22 15.59
CA MET A 15 -9.44 -8.03 14.68
C MET A 15 -8.51 -8.52 13.57
N ASP A 16 -8.19 -9.80 13.60
CA ASP A 16 -7.37 -10.44 12.58
C ASP A 16 -8.26 -11.09 11.50
N PHE A 17 -7.85 -10.96 10.23
CA PHE A 17 -8.51 -11.58 9.08
C PHE A 17 -7.44 -12.14 8.12
N PRO A 18 -6.91 -13.35 8.40
CA PRO A 18 -5.86 -13.94 7.60
C PRO A 18 -6.45 -14.50 6.30
N TYR A 19 -6.09 -13.90 5.17
CA TYR A 19 -6.62 -14.24 3.85
C TYR A 19 -6.40 -15.73 3.48
N GLU A 20 -5.24 -16.29 3.83
CA GLU A 20 -4.90 -17.70 3.59
C GLU A 20 -5.79 -18.69 4.35
N SER A 21 -6.26 -18.30 5.54
CA SER A 21 -7.14 -19.13 6.36
C SER A 21 -8.61 -19.00 5.96
N ALA A 22 -8.99 -17.83 5.44
CA ALA A 22 -10.37 -17.51 5.07
C ALA A 22 -10.72 -17.97 3.65
N PHE A 23 -9.74 -18.04 2.74
CA PHE A 23 -9.95 -18.42 1.34
C PHE A 23 -8.97 -19.53 0.93
N PRO A 24 -9.46 -20.74 0.61
CA PRO A 24 -8.60 -21.88 0.24
C PRO A 24 -8.04 -21.79 -1.19
N ALA A 25 -8.45 -20.81 -2.00
CA ALA A 25 -7.95 -20.59 -3.34
C ALA A 25 -6.85 -19.52 -3.33
N ALA A 26 -5.79 -19.74 -4.12
CA ALA A 26 -4.75 -18.73 -4.32
C ALA A 26 -5.37 -17.46 -4.91
N SER A 27 -4.95 -16.30 -4.40
CA SER A 27 -5.33 -15.02 -5.02
C SER A 27 -4.75 -14.96 -6.44
N PRO A 28 -5.51 -14.46 -7.43
CA PRO A 28 -5.01 -14.32 -8.79
C PRO A 28 -3.72 -13.51 -8.81
N GLU A 29 -2.80 -13.88 -9.69
CA GLU A 29 -1.58 -13.12 -9.89
C GLU A 29 -1.91 -11.73 -10.46
N ALA A 30 -1.07 -10.73 -10.14
CA ALA A 30 -1.40 -9.33 -10.43
C ALA A 30 -1.69 -9.10 -11.93
N TYR A 31 -0.92 -9.73 -12.82
CA TYR A 31 -1.13 -9.57 -14.27
C TYR A 31 -2.34 -10.35 -14.77
N GLU A 32 -2.63 -11.52 -14.20
CA GLU A 32 -3.86 -12.27 -14.52
C GLU A 32 -5.09 -11.39 -14.29
N ARG A 33 -5.12 -10.70 -13.14
CA ARG A 33 -6.23 -9.79 -12.80
C ARG A 33 -6.33 -8.61 -13.76
N LEU A 34 -5.22 -8.00 -14.14
CA LEU A 34 -5.20 -6.87 -15.07
C LEU A 34 -5.63 -7.27 -16.48
N LEU A 35 -5.16 -8.42 -16.98
CA LEU A 35 -5.55 -8.94 -18.30
C LEU A 35 -7.05 -9.24 -18.36
N LEU A 36 -7.59 -9.88 -17.31
CA LEU A 36 -9.04 -10.11 -17.20
C LEU A 36 -9.82 -8.80 -17.20
N ALA A 37 -9.33 -7.77 -16.49
CA ALA A 37 -9.97 -6.46 -16.45
C ALA A 37 -10.01 -5.80 -17.84
N ILE A 38 -8.95 -5.92 -18.64
CA ILE A 38 -8.92 -5.44 -20.03
C ILE A 38 -9.97 -6.15 -20.88
N MET A 39 -10.03 -7.48 -20.81
CA MET A 39 -11.01 -8.28 -21.55
C MET A 39 -12.45 -7.93 -21.15
N ALA A 40 -12.67 -7.58 -19.89
CA ALA A 40 -13.96 -7.16 -19.35
C ALA A 40 -14.28 -5.67 -19.56
N GLY A 41 -13.38 -4.89 -20.17
CA GLY A 41 -13.54 -3.44 -20.36
C GLY A 41 -13.54 -2.63 -19.06
N GLN A 42 -12.94 -3.16 -17.99
CA GLN A 42 -12.88 -2.52 -16.67
C GLN A 42 -11.64 -1.63 -16.56
N SER A 43 -11.84 -0.31 -16.52
CA SER A 43 -10.74 0.66 -16.43
C SER A 43 -10.31 0.99 -15.00
N ALA A 44 -11.05 0.56 -13.97
CA ALA A 44 -10.84 0.98 -12.57
C ALA A 44 -9.49 0.51 -11.97
N LEU A 45 -8.82 -0.46 -12.58
CA LEU A 45 -7.51 -0.96 -12.15
C LEU A 45 -6.34 -0.29 -12.89
N PHE A 46 -6.62 0.69 -13.74
CA PHE A 46 -5.62 1.38 -14.53
C PHE A 46 -5.58 2.85 -14.14
N THR A 47 -4.36 3.37 -13.97
CA THR A 47 -4.14 4.79 -13.70
C THR A 47 -4.56 5.61 -14.91
N ARG A 48 -5.32 6.67 -14.67
CA ARG A 48 -5.71 7.61 -15.73
C ARG A 48 -4.56 8.53 -16.10
N ARG A 49 -4.64 9.14 -17.28
CA ARG A 49 -3.61 10.07 -17.77
C ARG A 49 -3.41 11.27 -16.82
N ASP A 50 -4.49 11.89 -16.38
CA ASP A 50 -4.44 13.05 -15.47
C ASP A 50 -3.87 12.68 -14.09
N GLU A 51 -4.20 11.48 -13.59
CA GLU A 51 -3.59 10.94 -12.37
C GLU A 51 -2.07 10.75 -12.52
N VAL A 52 -1.62 10.23 -13.67
CA VAL A 52 -0.19 10.08 -13.97
C VAL A 52 0.51 11.44 -14.08
N GLU A 53 -0.11 12.42 -14.76
CA GLU A 53 0.45 13.77 -14.90
C GLU A 53 0.61 14.46 -13.54
N LEU A 54 -0.40 14.39 -12.66
CA LEU A 54 -0.33 14.94 -11.30
C LEU A 54 0.69 14.22 -10.42
N ALA A 55 0.78 12.89 -10.52
CA ALA A 55 1.78 12.11 -9.79
C ALA A 55 3.20 12.52 -10.21
N TRP A 56 3.44 12.75 -11.51
CA TRP A 56 4.71 13.23 -12.01
C TRP A 56 5.02 14.67 -11.62
N GLU A 57 4.03 15.56 -11.61
CA GLU A 57 4.21 16.94 -11.13
C GLU A 57 4.69 16.94 -9.67
N PHE A 58 4.03 16.15 -8.82
CA PHE A 58 4.38 16.03 -7.41
C PHE A 58 5.75 15.39 -7.20
N ALA A 59 6.01 14.23 -7.79
CA ALA A 59 7.28 13.53 -7.64
C ALA A 59 8.45 14.31 -8.27
N GLY A 60 8.20 14.95 -9.41
CA GLY A 60 9.17 15.76 -10.14
C GLY A 60 9.73 16.89 -9.28
N ALA A 61 8.88 17.63 -8.57
CA ALA A 61 9.34 18.70 -7.69
C ALA A 61 10.31 18.21 -6.59
N ILE A 62 10.09 17.00 -6.06
CA ILE A 62 10.99 16.38 -5.07
C ILE A 62 12.31 15.97 -5.72
N LEU A 63 12.25 15.36 -6.91
CA LEU A 63 13.41 14.92 -7.66
C LEU A 63 14.29 16.11 -8.08
N ASP A 64 13.70 17.18 -8.59
CA ASP A 64 14.39 18.41 -8.98
C ASP A 64 15.13 19.03 -7.78
N ALA A 65 14.50 19.02 -6.60
CA ALA A 65 15.12 19.51 -5.37
C ALA A 65 16.30 18.63 -4.93
N TRP A 66 16.19 17.31 -5.05
CA TRP A 66 17.27 16.37 -4.74
C TRP A 66 18.44 16.49 -5.73
N GLU A 67 18.18 16.76 -7.00
CA GLU A 67 19.21 16.98 -8.01
C GLU A 67 19.94 18.32 -7.80
N ALA A 68 19.20 19.39 -7.51
CA ALA A 68 19.77 20.72 -7.27
C ALA A 68 20.52 20.82 -5.94
N MET A 69 20.07 20.08 -4.93
CA MET A 69 20.65 20.09 -3.59
C MET A 69 20.93 18.65 -3.12
N PRO A 70 22.02 18.04 -3.61
CA PRO A 70 22.40 16.71 -3.17
C PRO A 70 22.61 16.72 -1.65
N PRO A 71 22.06 15.75 -0.93
CA PRO A 71 22.12 15.72 0.52
C PRO A 71 23.58 15.65 0.99
N ARG A 72 23.94 16.47 1.98
CA ARG A 72 25.30 16.44 2.58
C ARG A 72 25.56 15.12 3.32
N ASP A 73 24.49 14.48 3.79
CA ASP A 73 24.48 13.18 4.42
C ASP A 73 23.17 12.46 4.05
N PHE A 74 23.24 11.16 3.77
CA PHE A 74 22.08 10.33 3.44
C PHE A 74 21.74 9.47 4.65
N PRO A 75 20.49 9.45 5.15
CA PRO A 75 20.11 8.59 6.27
C PRO A 75 20.21 7.13 5.84
N ASN A 76 21.40 6.56 6.02
CA ASN A 76 21.65 5.17 5.72
C ASN A 76 21.05 4.34 6.85
N TYR A 77 20.30 3.31 6.48
CA TYR A 77 19.62 2.44 7.43
C TYR A 77 20.08 1.00 7.22
N ARG A 78 20.06 0.22 8.29
CA ARG A 78 20.43 -1.19 8.20
C ARG A 78 19.32 -1.95 7.48
N PRO A 79 19.64 -2.87 6.55
CA PRO A 79 18.62 -3.73 5.95
C PRO A 79 17.78 -4.44 7.02
N GLY A 80 16.45 -4.38 6.89
CA GLY A 80 15.49 -5.01 7.83
C GLY A 80 15.06 -4.13 9.01
N THR A 81 15.49 -2.87 9.09
CA THR A 81 14.99 -1.89 10.08
C THR A 81 13.96 -0.94 9.48
N TRP A 82 13.05 -0.40 10.30
CA TRP A 82 12.03 0.60 9.95
C TRP A 82 12.24 1.89 10.73
#